data_AF-A0A1Y3NZT2-F1
#
_entry.id   AF-A0A1Y3NZT2-F1
#
_cell.length_a   1.000
_cell.length_b   1.000
_cell.length_c   1.000
_cell.angle_alpha   90.00
_cell.angle_beta   90.00
_cell.angle_gamma   90.00
#
_symmetry.space_group_name_H-M   'P 1'
#
loop_
_entity.id
_entity.type
_entity.pdbx_description
1 polymer ?
#
loop_
_entity_poly.entity_id
_entity_poly.type
_entity_poly.pdbx_seq_one_letter_code
_entity_poly.pdbx_strand_id
1 'polypeptide(L)'
;MKLLPRLINPISIIAMFAALCEASATTVLPHLDDENRQIYIWFLIAFPSTLVILFFLTLNFNSRVLYPPTEPTSEQSKSSQQAN
;
A
#
# COMPACT_ATOMS: atom_id res chain seq x y z
N MET A 1 13.66 -16.71 -11.22
CA MET A 1 13.05 -15.44 -11.68
C MET A 1 13.19 -14.43 -10.57
N LYS A 2 13.95 -13.36 -10.77
CA LYS A 2 14.07 -12.28 -9.78
C LYS A 2 12.71 -11.57 -9.73
N LEU A 3 11.90 -11.90 -8.73
CA LEU A 3 10.72 -11.11 -8.37
C LEU A 3 11.26 -9.78 -7.87
N LEU A 4 11.36 -8.82 -8.80
CA LEU A 4 11.78 -7.46 -8.47
C LEU A 4 10.91 -7.00 -7.30
N PRO A 5 11.49 -6.44 -6.22
CA PRO A 5 10.71 -5.81 -5.18
C PRO A 5 9.94 -4.70 -5.86
N ARG A 6 8.68 -4.97 -6.20
CA ARG A 6 7.76 -4.00 -6.76
C ARG A 6 7.67 -2.95 -5.68
N LEU A 7 8.36 -1.83 -5.92
CA LEU A 7 8.20 -0.60 -5.18
C LEU A 7 6.71 -0.49 -4.88
N ILE A 8 6.37 -0.57 -3.59
CA ILE A 8 5.00 -0.49 -3.09
C ILE A 8 4.60 0.97 -3.33
N ASN A 9 4.28 1.24 -4.60
CA ASN A 9 3.88 2.54 -5.07
C ASN A 9 2.42 2.69 -4.67
N PRO A 10 2.00 3.87 -4.16
CA PRO A 10 0.64 4.10 -3.70
C PRO A 10 -0.42 3.68 -4.73
N ILE A 11 -0.15 3.90 -6.02
CA ILE A 11 -1.01 3.48 -7.14
C ILE A 11 -1.19 1.96 -7.22
N SER A 12 -0.14 1.17 -6.99
CA SER A 12 -0.22 -0.29 -7.04
C SER A 12 -1.00 -0.86 -5.87
N ILE A 13 -0.92 -0.23 -4.70
CA ILE A 13 -1.73 -0.60 -3.53
C ILE A 13 -3.21 -0.35 -3.80
N ILE A 14 -3.54 0.82 -4.38
CA ILE A 14 -4.92 1.15 -4.74
C ILE A 14 -5.47 0.16 -5.78
N ALA A 15 -4.68 -0.18 -6.80
CA ALA A 15 -5.08 -1.16 -7.82
C ALA A 15 -5.36 -2.55 -7.23
N MET A 16 -4.55 -3.00 -6.27
CA MET A 16 -4.77 -4.27 -5.57
C MET A 16 -6.07 -4.27 -4.77
N PHE A 17 -6.36 -3.20 -4.02
CA PHE A 17 -7.61 -3.09 -3.27
C PHE A 17 -8.83 -2.97 -4.18
N ALA A 18 -8.73 -2.25 -5.30
CA ALA A 18 -9.81 -2.17 -6.28
C ALA A 18 -10.16 -3.55 -6.84
N ALA A 19 -9.15 -4.32 -7.26
CA ALA A 19 -9.34 -5.68 -7.79
C ALA A 19 -9.91 -6.63 -6.72
N LEU A 20 -9.43 -6.55 -5.47
CA LEU A 20 -9.97 -7.34 -4.37
C LEU A 20 -11.41 -6.99 -4.04
N CYS A 21 -11.75 -5.70 -4.00
CA CYS A 21 -13.13 -5.25 -3.78
C CYS A 21 -14.05 -5.72 -4.92
N GLU A 22 -13.63 -5.61 -6.17
CA GLU A 22 -14.41 -6.05 -7.33
C GLU A 22 -14.65 -7.56 -7.32
N ALA A 23 -13.60 -8.36 -7.08
CA ALA A 23 -13.72 -9.82 -6.98
C ALA A 23 -14.63 -10.22 -5.81
N SER A 24 -14.45 -9.60 -4.64
CA SER A 24 -15.25 -9.88 -3.45
C SER A 24 -16.71 -9.47 -3.63
N ALA A 25 -16.98 -8.33 -4.28
CA ALA A 25 -18.33 -7.89 -4.59
C ALA A 25 -19.02 -8.88 -5.53
N THR A 26 -18.36 -9.25 -6.63
CA THR A 26 -18.91 -10.14 -7.65
C THR A 26 -19.24 -11.52 -7.11
N THR A 27 -18.39 -12.08 -6.25
CA THR A 27 -18.64 -13.41 -5.65
C THR A 27 -19.77 -13.39 -4.63
N VAL A 28 -19.86 -12.34 -3.80
CA VAL A 28 -20.70 -12.36 -2.60
C VAL A 28 -22.06 -11.69 -2.81
N LEU A 29 -22.16 -10.62 -3.62
CA LEU A 29 -23.44 -9.95 -3.90
C LEU A 29 -24.57 -10.88 -4.38
N PRO A 30 -24.35 -11.85 -5.29
CA PRO A 30 -25.43 -12.72 -5.75
C PRO A 30 -25.92 -13.71 -4.69
N HIS A 31 -25.14 -13.94 -3.63
CA HIS A 31 -25.43 -14.91 -2.57
C HIS A 31 -26.01 -14.27 -1.30
N LEU A 32 -26.24 -12.95 -1.28
CA LEU A 32 -26.75 -12.22 -0.12
C LEU A 32 -28.22 -11.78 -0.29
N ASP A 33 -28.97 -11.98 0.79
CA ASP A 33 -30.29 -11.40 1.03
C ASP A 33 -30.20 -9.88 1.18
N ASP A 34 -31.29 -9.15 0.94
CA ASP A 34 -31.24 -7.69 0.76
C ASP A 34 -30.80 -6.94 2.02
N GLU A 35 -31.11 -7.44 3.21
CA GLU A 35 -30.65 -6.85 4.47
C GLU A 35 -29.15 -7.03 4.68
N ASN A 36 -28.60 -8.18 4.31
CA ASN A 36 -27.17 -8.47 4.46
C ASN A 36 -26.32 -7.77 3.38
N ARG A 37 -26.90 -7.47 2.21
CA ARG A 37 -26.22 -6.75 1.11
C ARG A 37 -25.74 -5.38 1.55
N GLN A 38 -26.57 -4.62 2.28
CA GLN A 38 -26.21 -3.28 2.74
C GLN A 38 -25.03 -3.30 3.72
N ILE A 39 -25.06 -4.24 4.67
CA ILE A 39 -24.00 -4.42 5.66
C ILE A 39 -22.69 -4.82 4.96
N TYR A 40 -22.78 -5.69 3.95
CA TYR A 40 -21.62 -6.13 3.17
C TYR A 40 -20.97 -4.99 2.37
N ILE A 41 -21.77 -4.11 1.75
CA ILE A 41 -21.25 -2.94 1.02
C ILE A 41 -20.50 -2.00 1.97
N TRP A 42 -21.06 -1.74 3.15
CA TRP A 42 -20.39 -0.93 4.17
C TRP A 42 -19.09 -1.57 4.68
N PHE A 43 -19.06 -2.89 4.82
CA PHE A 43 -17.82 -3.63 5.12
C PHE A 43 -16.77 -3.46 4.01
N LEU A 44 -17.17 -3.58 2.75
CA LEU A 44 -16.27 -3.46 1.59
C LEU A 44 -15.60 -2.08 1.48
N ILE A 45 -16.29 -1.03 1.94
CA ILE A 45 -15.76 0.34 1.97
C ILE A 45 -14.92 0.56 3.23
N ALA A 46 -15.45 0.17 4.40
CA ALA A 46 -14.79 0.41 5.68
C ALA A 46 -13.48 -0.38 5.82
N PHE A 47 -13.40 -1.59 5.30
CA PHE A 47 -12.21 -2.45 5.38
C PHE A 47 -10.94 -1.83 4.76
N PRO A 48 -10.91 -1.47 3.46
CA PRO A 48 -9.73 -0.85 2.85
C PRO A 48 -9.44 0.54 3.46
N SER A 49 -10.47 1.33 3.80
CA SER A 49 -10.27 2.61 4.48
C SER A 49 -9.63 2.46 5.86
N THR A 50 -10.04 1.45 6.63
CA THR A 50 -9.47 1.16 7.96
C THR A 50 -8.02 0.72 7.82
N LEU A 51 -7.66 -0.08 6.82
CA LEU A 51 -6.27 -0.44 6.55
C LEU A 51 -5.42 0.79 6.19
N VAL A 52 -5.95 1.74 5.42
CA VAL A 52 -5.24 3.00 5.13
C VAL A 52 -5.06 3.83 6.40
N ILE A 53 -6.10 3.97 7.22
CA ILE A 53 -6.02 4.69 8.50
C ILE A 53 -5.02 4.01 9.45
N LEU A 54 -5.09 2.69 9.58
CA LEU A 54 -4.14 1.89 10.38
C LEU A 54 -2.72 2.01 9.85
N PHE A 55 -2.53 2.07 8.53
CA PHE A 55 -1.22 2.29 7.93
C PHE A 55 -0.64 3.65 8.34
N PHE A 56 -1.42 4.72 8.23
CA PHE A 56 -1.00 6.05 8.70
C PHE A 56 -0.81 6.11 10.20
N LEU A 57 -1.69 5.48 10.98
CA LEU A 57 -1.59 5.43 12.43
C LEU A 57 -0.33 4.66 12.86
N THR A 58 -0.02 3.54 12.21
CA THR A 58 1.20 2.76 12.42
C THR A 58 2.45 3.60 12.12
N LEU A 59 2.44 4.37 11.02
CA LEU A 59 3.52 5.30 10.69
C LEU A 59 3.63 6.46 11.69
N ASN A 60 2.51 6.96 12.20
CA ASN A 60 2.47 8.05 13.19
C ASN A 60 3.09 7.64 14.53
N PHE A 61 2.92 6.38 14.96
CA PHE A 61 3.52 5.89 16.21
C PHE A 61 4.95 5.38 16.07
N ASN A 62 5.41 5.06 14.86
CA ASN A 62 6.77 4.56 14.66
C ASN A 62 7.31 4.93 13.26
N SER A 63 7.72 6.19 13.07
CA SER A 63 8.26 6.68 11.79
C SER A 63 9.64 6.10 11.42
N ARG A 64 10.25 5.27 12.28
CA ARG A 64 11.57 4.64 12.08
C ARG A 64 11.55 3.36 11.25
N VAL A 65 10.39 2.83 10.87
CA VAL A 65 10.28 1.46 10.32
C VAL A 65 10.21 1.42 8.79
N LEU A 66 9.91 2.53 8.10
CA LEU A 66 9.58 2.49 6.66
C LEU A 66 10.41 3.39 5.75
N TYR A 67 11.39 4.10 6.30
CA TYR A 67 12.53 4.58 5.54
C TYR A 67 13.76 3.93 6.17
N PRO A 68 14.32 2.84 5.57
CA PRO A 68 15.73 2.58 5.76
C PRO A 68 16.45 3.91 5.48
N PRO A 69 17.47 4.31 6.26
CA PRO A 69 18.22 5.52 5.95
C PRO A 69 18.57 5.44 4.47
N THR A 70 18.04 6.38 3.68
CA THR A 70 18.44 6.55 2.29
C THR A 70 19.94 6.73 2.35
N GLU A 71 20.67 5.66 2.05
CA GLU A 71 22.12 5.71 1.84
C GLU A 71 22.32 6.92 0.94
N PRO A 72 23.00 7.99 1.39
CA PRO A 72 23.37 9.05 0.49
C PRO A 72 24.21 8.38 -0.57
N THR A 73 23.66 8.25 -1.79
CA THR A 73 24.42 7.87 -2.96
C THR A 73 25.72 8.64 -2.88
N SER A 74 26.80 7.89 -2.73
CA SER A 74 28.16 8.37 -2.71
C SER A 74 28.48 9.01 -4.06
N GLU A 75 27.97 10.23 -4.28
CA GLU A 75 28.28 11.11 -5.41
C GLU A 75 29.21 12.25 -4.97
N GLN A 76 29.79 12.17 -3.78
CA GLN A 76 30.75 13.17 -3.28
C GLN A 76 32.21 12.67 -3.21
N SER A 77 32.49 11.45 -3.65
CA SER A 77 33.85 10.91 -3.70
C SER A 77 34.25 10.59 -5.14
N LYS A 78 34.34 11.60 -6.02
CA LYS A 78 35.05 11.50 -7.31
C LYS A 78 35.31 12.80 -8.08
N SER A 79 35.01 13.98 -7.55
CA SER A 79 35.24 15.27 -8.25
C SER A 79 36.34 16.15 -7.64
N SER A 80 37.03 15.73 -6.58
CA SER A 80 38.03 16.56 -5.88
C SER A 80 39.46 15.99 -5.84
N GLN A 81 39.73 14.85 -6.50
CA GLN A 81 41.08 14.25 -6.55
C GLN A 81 41.71 14.23 -7.96
N GLN A 82 41.19 15.02 -8.89
CA GLN A 82 41.78 15.17 -10.23
C GLN A 82 42.16 16.62 -10.55
N ALA A 83 42.43 17.39 -9.49
CA ALA A 83 42.99 18.74 -9.55
C ALA A 83 44.11 18.89 -8.51
N ASN A 84 45.08 17.98 -8.55
CA ASN A 84 46.45 18.21 -8.11
C ASN A 84 47.40 17.25 -8.83
#